data_AF-A0A2N1WA60-F1
#
_entry.id   AF-A0A2N1WA60-F1
#
_cell.length_a   1.000
_cell.length_b   1.000
_cell.length_c   1.000
_cell.angle_alpha   90.00
_cell.angle_beta   90.00
_cell.angle_gamma   90.00
#
_symmetry.space_group_name_H-M   'P 1'
#
loop_
_entity.id
_entity.type
_entity.pdbx_description
1 polymer ?
#
loop_
_entity_poly.entity_id
_entity_poly.type
_entity_poly.pdbx_seq_one_letter_code
_entity_poly.pdbx_strand_id
1 'polypeptide(L)'
;MITDIEEERELARRARSGDEPAAEQLVTANLRFVIAYVKRYQGHGLDLNDLVAIGNEGLWRATRKFDPERGVKFISYAVWWVRQAVLKALAEQTRTVRFPINQNASVVRFARAQGMLAQELGRTPTDAELATALQQPVEEIRKARQLFVTEVSLDAPIEGGDASSATLGERLSTHELSKIESRADEILRREFIDRLFR
;
A
#
# COMPACT_ATOMS: atom_id res chain seq x y z
N MET A 1 1.36 22.09 24.06
CA MET A 1 2.71 21.58 23.76
C MET A 1 3.46 21.67 25.06
N ILE A 2 3.91 20.54 25.61
CA ILE A 2 4.66 20.54 26.87
C ILE A 2 6.00 21.22 26.59
N THR A 3 6.25 22.35 27.23
CA THR A 3 7.49 23.13 27.06
C THR A 3 8.46 22.88 28.22
N ASP A 4 7.96 22.40 29.35
CA ASP A 4 8.77 22.06 30.50
C ASP A 4 9.27 20.61 30.42
N ILE A 5 10.58 20.43 30.59
CA ILE A 5 11.24 19.12 30.52
C ILE A 5 10.88 18.28 31.76
N GLU A 6 10.70 18.91 32.92
CA GLU A 6 10.34 18.18 34.14
C GLU A 6 8.89 17.68 34.09
N GLU A 7 7.97 18.50 33.57
CA GLU A 7 6.60 18.06 33.27
C GLU A 7 6.57 16.88 32.29
N GLU A 8 7.35 16.93 31.19
CA GLU A 8 7.44 15.83 30.22
C GLU A 8 7.96 14.54 30.89
N ARG A 9 8.97 14.66 31.76
CA ARG A 9 9.56 13.52 32.49
C ARG A 9 8.57 12.90 33.45
N GLU A 10 7.81 13.70 34.19
CA GLU A 10 6.84 13.21 35.16
C GLU A 10 5.67 12.51 34.45
N LEU A 11 5.13 13.11 33.40
CA LEU A 11 4.10 12.48 32.57
C LEU A 11 4.59 11.17 31.96
N ALA A 12 5.83 11.15 31.45
CA ALA A 12 6.45 9.94 30.92
C ALA A 12 6.61 8.84 31.97
N ARG A 13 7.00 9.19 33.20
CA ARG A 13 7.17 8.23 34.30
C ARG A 13 5.84 7.59 34.66
N ARG A 14 4.78 8.39 34.80
CA ARG A 14 3.41 7.94 35.07
C ARG A 14 2.85 7.10 33.91
N ALA A 15 3.04 7.56 32.67
CA ALA A 15 2.61 6.82 31.48
C ALA A 15 3.27 5.44 31.40
N ARG A 16 4.55 5.34 31.76
CA ARG A 16 5.29 4.07 31.82
C ARG A 16 4.79 3.14 32.93
N SER A 17 4.34 3.68 34.07
CA SER A 17 3.73 2.89 35.14
C SER A 17 2.29 2.45 34.85
N GLY A 18 1.73 2.81 33.68
CA GLY A 18 0.38 2.40 33.26
C GLY A 18 -0.72 3.43 33.52
N ASP A 19 -0.37 4.67 33.87
CA ASP A 19 -1.33 5.78 33.99
C ASP A 19 -1.79 6.22 32.59
N GLU A 20 -2.98 5.77 32.19
CA GLU A 20 -3.57 6.08 30.88
C GLU A 20 -3.81 7.59 30.68
N PRO A 21 -4.39 8.34 31.64
CA PRO A 21 -4.48 9.80 31.54
C PRO A 21 -3.14 10.49 31.28
N ALA A 22 -2.07 10.07 31.95
CA ALA A 22 -0.75 10.65 31.72
C ALA A 22 -0.22 10.33 30.31
N ALA A 23 -0.45 9.12 29.81
CA ALA A 23 -0.09 8.73 28.44
C ALA A 23 -0.88 9.53 27.40
N GLU A 24 -2.18 9.73 27.62
CA GLU A 24 -3.05 10.54 26.76
C GLU A 24 -2.61 12.00 26.73
N GLN A 25 -2.30 12.59 27.89
CA GLN A 25 -1.80 13.96 27.98
C GLN A 25 -0.46 14.11 27.24
N LEU A 26 0.45 13.14 27.37
CA LEU A 26 1.72 13.13 26.66
C LEU A 26 1.54 13.00 25.15
N VAL A 27 0.58 12.20 24.68
CA VAL A 27 0.27 12.02 23.25
C VAL A 27 -0.39 13.26 22.66
N THR A 28 -1.44 13.77 23.31
CA THR A 28 -2.21 14.95 22.88
C THR A 28 -1.33 16.20 22.78
N ALA A 29 -0.39 16.37 23.71
CA ALA A 29 0.60 17.45 23.68
C ALA A 29 1.51 17.43 22.43
N ASN A 30 1.67 16.26 21.79
CA ASN A 30 2.61 16.00 20.72
C ASN A 30 1.96 15.69 19.35
N LEU A 31 0.64 15.80 19.21
CA LEU A 31 -0.07 15.49 17.94
C LEU A 31 0.41 16.35 16.75
N ARG A 32 0.77 17.61 17.00
CA ARG A 32 1.30 18.51 15.96
C ARG A 32 2.58 17.97 15.31
N PHE A 33 3.44 17.31 16.10
CA PHE A 33 4.64 16.67 15.59
C PHE A 33 4.29 15.52 14.65
N VAL A 34 3.29 14.69 15.00
CA VAL A 34 2.85 13.57 14.15
C VAL A 34 2.39 14.09 12.79
N ILE A 35 1.52 15.09 12.77
CA ILE A 35 1.02 15.70 11.52
C ILE A 35 2.20 16.20 10.66
N ALA A 36 3.14 16.94 11.25
CA ALA A 36 4.32 17.43 10.54
C ALA A 36 5.20 16.29 10.01
N TYR A 37 5.35 15.22 10.78
CA TYR A 37 6.18 14.08 10.44
C TYR A 37 5.58 13.23 9.32
N VAL A 38 4.27 12.96 9.36
CA VAL A 38 3.61 12.03 8.42
C VAL A 38 3.29 12.66 7.07
N LYS A 39 3.23 13.99 6.97
CA LYS A 39 2.99 14.72 5.71
C LYS A 39 3.89 14.27 4.55
N ARG A 40 5.14 13.90 4.81
CA ARG A 40 6.06 13.43 3.77
C ARG A 40 5.70 12.07 3.15
N TYR A 41 4.77 11.33 3.76
CA TYR A 41 4.29 10.04 3.29
C TYR A 41 2.97 10.15 2.51
N GLN A 42 2.44 11.36 2.32
CA GLN A 42 1.26 11.59 1.48
C GLN A 42 1.53 11.15 0.03
N GLY A 43 0.46 10.78 -0.68
CA GLY A 43 0.55 10.36 -2.09
C GLY A 43 1.09 8.94 -2.30
N HIS A 44 1.26 8.15 -1.23
CA HIS A 44 1.74 6.77 -1.30
C HIS A 44 0.63 5.73 -1.09
N GLY A 45 -0.64 6.10 -1.33
CA GLY A 45 -1.79 5.20 -1.29
C GLY A 45 -2.65 5.27 -0.02
N LEU A 46 -2.23 6.02 1.01
CA LEU A 46 -3.05 6.32 2.19
C LEU A 46 -3.31 7.83 2.29
N ASP A 47 -4.51 8.18 2.74
CA ASP A 47 -4.89 9.55 2.99
C ASP A 47 -4.18 10.12 4.22
N LEU A 48 -4.08 11.46 4.29
CA LEU A 48 -3.41 12.12 5.41
C LEU A 48 -4.05 11.77 6.76
N ASN A 49 -5.38 11.66 6.80
CA ASN A 49 -6.10 11.35 8.03
C ASN A 49 -5.72 9.96 8.54
N ASP A 50 -5.60 8.96 7.65
CA ASP A 50 -5.17 7.61 7.99
C ASP A 50 -3.72 7.61 8.47
N LEU A 51 -2.83 8.29 7.75
CA LEU A 51 -1.42 8.43 8.13
C LEU A 51 -1.26 9.07 9.51
N VAL A 52 -2.09 10.06 9.84
CA VAL A 52 -2.10 10.71 11.17
C VAL A 52 -2.60 9.73 12.22
N ALA A 53 -3.69 8.99 11.98
CA ALA A 53 -4.22 8.01 12.91
C ALA A 53 -3.18 6.91 13.23
N ILE A 54 -2.54 6.36 12.20
CA ILE A 54 -1.46 5.37 12.33
C ILE A 54 -0.25 5.95 13.06
N GLY A 55 0.12 7.20 12.74
CA GLY A 55 1.20 7.89 13.41
C GLY A 55 0.94 8.09 14.91
N ASN A 56 -0.30 8.44 15.26
CA ASN A 56 -0.74 8.59 16.65
C ASN A 56 -0.72 7.25 17.40
N GLU A 57 -1.09 6.14 16.74
CA GLU A 57 -0.95 4.80 17.31
C GLU A 57 0.53 4.47 17.60
N GLY A 58 1.44 4.84 16.69
CA GLY A 58 2.88 4.74 16.92
C GLY A 58 3.37 5.59 18.09
N LEU A 59 2.85 6.81 18.22
CA LEU A 59 3.16 7.72 19.34
C LEU A 59 2.67 7.14 20.67
N TRP A 60 1.46 6.59 20.71
CA TRP A 60 0.91 5.89 21.89
C TRP A 60 1.76 4.69 22.28
N ARG A 61 2.24 3.90 21.30
CA ARG A 61 3.16 2.78 21.59
C ARG A 61 4.49 3.25 22.17
N ALA A 62 4.95 4.44 21.79
CA ALA A 62 6.18 5.01 22.33
C ALA A 62 6.06 5.36 23.82
N THR A 63 4.91 5.87 24.30
CA THR A 63 4.75 6.28 25.71
C THR A 63 5.01 5.14 26.68
N ARG A 64 4.52 3.94 26.36
CA ARG A 64 4.68 2.73 27.21
C ARG A 64 6.12 2.24 27.33
N LYS A 65 6.99 2.59 26.38
CA LYS A 65 8.38 2.10 26.31
C LYS A 65 9.43 3.18 26.51
N PHE A 66 9.01 4.43 26.61
CA PHE A 66 9.90 5.56 26.78
C PHE A 66 10.48 5.57 28.20
N ASP A 67 11.76 5.91 28.31
CA ASP A 67 12.49 5.95 29.55
C ASP A 67 13.03 7.38 29.80
N PRO A 68 12.36 8.19 30.64
CA PRO A 68 12.72 9.59 30.85
C PRO A 68 14.10 9.77 31.51
N GLU A 69 14.59 8.75 32.23
CA GLU A 69 15.88 8.77 32.94
C GLU A 69 17.10 8.80 31.99
N ARG A 70 16.89 8.51 30.70
CA ARG A 70 17.96 8.54 29.67
C ARG A 70 18.32 9.95 29.20
N GLY A 71 17.64 10.99 29.68
CA GLY A 71 17.99 12.38 29.39
C GLY A 71 17.68 12.85 27.96
N VAL A 72 16.91 12.09 27.20
CA VAL A 72 16.46 12.46 25.84
C VAL A 72 14.99 12.88 25.87
N LYS A 73 14.60 13.81 24.98
CA LYS A 73 13.20 14.24 24.85
C LYS A 73 12.33 13.09 24.33
N PHE A 74 11.06 13.08 24.72
CA PHE A 74 10.11 12.05 24.28
C PHE A 74 10.02 11.95 22.75
N ILE A 75 9.92 13.08 22.06
CA ILE A 75 9.82 13.14 20.59
C ILE A 75 11.02 12.47 19.90
N SER A 76 12.22 12.62 20.45
CA SER A 76 13.45 12.02 19.91
C SER A 76 13.39 10.49 19.90
N TYR A 77 12.65 9.89 20.84
CA TYR A 77 12.38 8.46 20.87
C TYR A 77 11.16 8.07 20.03
N ALA A 78 10.07 8.84 20.16
CA ALA A 78 8.80 8.56 19.50
C ALA A 78 8.89 8.55 17.97
N VAL A 79 9.79 9.34 17.39
CA VAL A 79 9.98 9.42 15.93
C VAL A 79 10.19 8.06 15.26
N TRP A 80 10.87 7.13 15.94
CA TRP A 80 11.13 5.78 15.45
C TRP A 80 9.86 4.93 15.43
N TRP A 81 9.02 5.04 16.46
CA TRP A 81 7.75 4.34 16.56
C TRP A 81 6.73 4.86 15.55
N VAL A 82 6.65 6.19 15.38
CA VAL A 82 5.82 6.81 14.35
C VAL A 82 6.28 6.36 12.96
N ARG A 83 7.60 6.35 12.70
CA ARG A 83 8.16 5.84 11.43
C ARG A 83 7.75 4.40 11.17
N GLN A 84 7.94 3.54 12.16
CA GLN A 84 7.68 2.11 12.05
C GLN A 84 6.20 1.86 11.77
N ALA A 85 5.30 2.52 12.51
CA ALA A 85 3.86 2.39 12.33
C ALA A 85 3.44 2.79 10.92
N VAL A 86 3.86 3.97 10.46
CA VAL A 86 3.51 4.49 9.12
C VAL A 86 4.05 3.59 8.01
N LEU A 87 5.33 3.19 8.07
CA LEU A 87 5.92 2.31 7.06
C LEU A 87 5.27 0.93 7.03
N LYS A 88 4.89 0.39 8.20
CA LYS A 88 4.16 -0.88 8.27
C LYS A 88 2.78 -0.77 7.65
N ALA A 89 2.03 0.29 7.95
CA ALA A 89 0.70 0.47 7.38
C ALA A 89 0.75 0.69 5.87
N LEU A 90 1.70 1.51 5.39
CA LEU A 90 1.93 1.67 3.94
C LEU A 90 2.26 0.33 3.26
N ALA A 91 3.05 -0.51 3.92
CA ALA A 91 3.38 -1.84 3.44
C ALA A 91 2.18 -2.81 3.38
N GLU A 92 1.17 -2.63 4.24
CA GLU A 92 0.07 -3.58 4.43
C GLU A 92 -1.26 -3.14 3.79
N GLN A 93 -1.49 -1.83 3.63
CA GLN A 93 -2.81 -1.26 3.31
C GLN A 93 -2.89 -0.55 1.95
N THR A 94 -1.76 -0.31 1.26
CA THR A 94 -1.75 0.51 0.03
C THR A 94 -2.13 -0.24 -1.23
N ARG A 95 -2.17 -1.57 -1.20
CA ARG A 95 -2.47 -2.41 -2.36
C ARG A 95 -3.72 -3.24 -2.09
N THR A 96 -4.56 -3.44 -3.12
CA THR A 96 -5.74 -4.30 -3.00
C THR A 96 -5.31 -5.75 -2.78
N VAL A 97 -4.29 -6.22 -3.50
CA VAL A 97 -3.64 -7.52 -3.24
C VAL A 97 -2.47 -7.35 -2.27
N ARG A 98 -2.63 -7.87 -1.05
CA ARG A 98 -1.63 -7.78 0.03
C ARG A 98 -0.46 -8.74 -0.20
N PHE A 99 0.76 -8.21 -0.10
CA PHE A 99 1.99 -9.01 -0.09
C PHE A 99 2.59 -9.15 1.31
N PRO A 100 3.35 -10.24 1.57
CA PRO A 100 4.14 -10.38 2.78
C PRO A 100 5.19 -9.25 2.94
N ILE A 101 5.38 -8.78 4.18
CA ILE A 101 6.24 -7.62 4.48
C ILE A 101 7.72 -7.81 4.07
N ASN A 102 8.21 -9.06 4.07
CA ASN A 102 9.57 -9.41 3.65
C ASN A 102 9.79 -9.19 2.14
N GLN A 103 8.72 -9.19 1.33
CA GLN A 103 8.80 -8.97 -0.11
C GLN A 103 8.78 -7.48 -0.47
N ASN A 104 8.22 -6.61 0.38
CA ASN A 104 8.14 -5.17 0.11
C ASN A 104 9.50 -4.49 -0.05
N ALA A 105 10.55 -4.96 0.64
CA ALA A 105 11.89 -4.43 0.44
C ALA A 105 12.41 -4.70 -0.98
N SER A 106 12.15 -5.89 -1.52
CA SER A 106 12.44 -6.22 -2.92
C SER A 106 11.59 -5.38 -3.87
N VAL A 107 10.33 -5.13 -3.50
CA VAL A 107 9.41 -4.25 -4.25
C VAL A 107 10.00 -2.85 -4.43
N VAL A 108 10.37 -2.20 -3.33
CA VAL A 108 10.93 -0.85 -3.35
C VAL A 108 12.27 -0.80 -4.08
N ARG A 109 13.14 -1.80 -3.91
CA ARG A 109 14.43 -1.87 -4.61
C ARG A 109 14.26 -1.98 -6.12
N PHE A 110 13.36 -2.84 -6.58
CA PHE A 110 13.07 -3.00 -8.00
C PHE A 110 12.52 -1.72 -8.62
N ALA A 111 11.52 -1.10 -7.98
CA ALA A 111 10.93 0.16 -8.48
C ALA A 111 11.97 1.27 -8.57
N ARG A 112 12.87 1.36 -7.59
CA ARG A 112 13.99 2.31 -7.60
C ARG A 112 14.98 2.03 -8.73
N ALA A 113 15.41 0.78 -8.89
CA ALA A 113 16.33 0.38 -9.95
C ALA A 113 15.74 0.62 -11.34
N GLN A 114 14.45 0.29 -11.52
CA GLN A 114 13.71 0.55 -12.74
C GLN A 114 13.64 2.05 -13.06
N GLY A 115 13.32 2.89 -12.08
CA GLY A 115 13.29 4.34 -12.27
C GLY A 115 14.66 4.94 -12.59
N MET A 116 15.71 4.52 -11.88
CA MET A 116 17.08 4.98 -12.13
C MET A 116 17.58 4.58 -13.52
N LEU A 117 17.42 3.32 -13.91
CA LEU A 117 17.80 2.83 -15.24
C LEU A 117 16.95 3.47 -16.34
N ALA A 118 15.66 3.69 -16.11
CA ALA A 118 14.81 4.35 -17.07
C ALA A 118 15.27 5.80 -17.35
N GLN A 119 15.72 6.49 -16.31
CA GLN A 119 16.29 7.83 -16.43
C GLN A 119 17.64 7.82 -17.16
N GLU A 120 18.52 6.87 -16.85
CA GLU A 120 19.84 6.76 -17.47
C GLU A 120 19.77 6.35 -18.94
N LEU A 121 18.89 5.41 -19.28
CA LEU A 121 18.74 4.87 -20.63
C LEU A 121 17.81 5.68 -21.52
N GLY A 122 16.99 6.58 -20.93
CA GLY A 122 15.93 7.31 -21.63
C GLY A 122 14.80 6.40 -22.16
N ARG A 123 14.73 5.15 -21.71
CA ARG A 123 13.72 4.15 -22.10
C ARG A 123 13.46 3.17 -20.96
N THR A 124 12.36 2.43 -21.05
CA THR A 124 12.08 1.34 -20.09
C THR A 124 13.21 0.29 -20.14
N PRO A 125 13.80 -0.09 -18.98
CA PRO A 125 14.86 -1.09 -18.94
C PRO A 125 14.31 -2.50 -19.19
N THR A 126 15.15 -3.32 -19.81
CA THR A 126 14.90 -4.75 -20.05
C THR A 126 15.14 -5.57 -18.79
N ASP A 127 14.60 -6.80 -18.75
CA ASP A 127 14.76 -7.68 -17.59
C ASP A 127 16.23 -8.09 -17.36
N ALA A 128 17.05 -8.17 -18.43
CA ALA A 128 18.48 -8.46 -18.32
C ALA A 128 19.28 -7.30 -17.71
N GLU A 129 18.93 -6.06 -18.07
CA GLU A 129 19.53 -4.84 -17.50
C GLU A 129 19.18 -4.72 -16.00
N LEU A 130 17.93 -4.98 -15.65
CA LEU A 130 17.47 -5.02 -14.26
C LEU A 130 18.14 -6.13 -13.45
N ALA A 131 18.27 -7.33 -14.03
CA ALA A 131 18.96 -8.46 -13.41
C ALA A 131 20.42 -8.13 -13.07
N THR A 132 21.11 -7.46 -13.99
CA THR A 132 22.49 -7.02 -13.81
C THR A 132 22.59 -5.96 -12.71
N ALA A 133 21.72 -4.95 -12.73
CA ALA A 133 21.72 -3.87 -11.75
C ALA A 133 21.36 -4.35 -10.33
N LEU A 134 20.48 -5.33 -10.21
CA LEU A 134 20.02 -5.89 -8.93
C LEU A 134 20.84 -7.10 -8.47
N GLN A 135 21.77 -7.60 -9.31
CA GLN A 135 22.55 -8.83 -9.08
C GLN A 135 21.67 -10.05 -8.78
N GLN A 136 20.57 -10.18 -9.54
CA GLN A 136 19.59 -11.25 -9.39
C GLN A 136 19.40 -11.97 -10.73
N PRO A 137 19.03 -13.26 -10.75
CA PRO A 137 18.76 -13.97 -11.98
C PRO A 137 17.53 -13.39 -12.69
N VAL A 138 17.54 -13.41 -14.02
CA VAL A 138 16.47 -12.86 -14.87
C VAL A 138 15.10 -13.48 -14.54
N GLU A 139 15.05 -14.75 -14.16
CA GLU A 139 13.80 -15.40 -13.75
C GLU A 139 13.17 -14.76 -12.50
N GLU A 140 13.97 -14.38 -11.52
CA GLU A 140 13.47 -13.72 -10.31
C GLU A 140 13.01 -12.29 -10.62
N ILE A 141 13.67 -11.59 -11.55
CA ILE A 141 13.21 -10.30 -12.07
C ILE A 141 11.87 -10.43 -12.80
N ARG A 142 11.69 -11.49 -13.61
CA ARG A 142 10.44 -11.73 -14.33
C ARG A 142 9.29 -12.03 -13.38
N LYS A 143 9.51 -12.88 -12.38
CA LYS A 143 8.54 -13.13 -11.30
C LYS A 143 8.23 -11.85 -10.54
N ALA A 144 9.25 -11.08 -10.18
CA ALA A 144 9.09 -9.81 -9.48
C ALA A 144 8.20 -8.88 -10.32
N ARG A 145 8.49 -8.69 -11.61
CA ARG A 145 7.71 -7.85 -12.54
C ARG A 145 6.21 -8.20 -12.56
N GLN A 146 5.84 -9.48 -12.49
CA GLN A 146 4.44 -9.91 -12.40
C GLN A 146 3.75 -9.42 -11.12
N LEU A 147 4.48 -9.28 -10.02
CA LEU A 147 3.97 -8.72 -8.75
C LEU A 147 3.81 -7.19 -8.79
N PHE A 148 4.39 -6.49 -9.78
CA PHE A 148 4.26 -5.03 -9.95
C PHE A 148 3.20 -4.61 -10.95
N VAL A 149 2.41 -5.53 -11.49
CA VAL A 149 1.30 -5.14 -12.35
C VAL A 149 0.35 -4.27 -11.53
N THR A 150 0.23 -3.00 -11.92
CA THR A 150 -0.71 -2.07 -11.31
C THR A 150 -2.13 -2.57 -11.58
N GLU A 151 -2.94 -2.65 -10.54
CA GLU A 151 -4.33 -3.02 -10.65
C GLU A 151 -5.07 -1.95 -11.47
N VAL A 152 -5.88 -2.39 -12.44
CA VAL A 152 -6.70 -1.50 -13.27
C VAL A 152 -8.16 -1.67 -12.83
N SER A 153 -8.88 -0.57 -12.69
CA SER A 153 -10.31 -0.61 -12.38
C SER A 153 -11.08 -1.19 -13.56
N LEU A 154 -11.96 -2.16 -13.29
CA LEU A 154 -12.89 -2.68 -14.30
C LEU A 154 -13.94 -1.64 -14.71
N ASP A 155 -14.21 -0.67 -13.84
CA ASP A 155 -15.12 0.46 -14.10
C ASP A 155 -14.44 1.60 -14.86
N ALA A 156 -13.13 1.48 -15.15
CA ALA A 156 -12.43 2.50 -15.92
C ALA A 156 -13.05 2.62 -17.32
N PRO A 157 -13.39 3.85 -17.77
CA PRO A 157 -13.90 4.06 -19.11
C PRO A 157 -12.79 3.77 -20.13
N ILE A 158 -13.18 3.21 -21.28
CA ILE A 158 -12.25 2.97 -22.38
C ILE A 158 -12.40 4.09 -23.40
N GLU A 159 -11.33 4.84 -23.61
CA GLU A 159 -11.29 5.87 -24.65
C GLU A 159 -11.13 5.23 -26.04
N GLY A 160 -12.01 5.58 -26.98
CA GLY A 160 -11.84 5.29 -28.42
C GLY A 160 -12.81 4.30 -29.10
N GLY A 161 -14.06 4.16 -28.63
CA GLY A 161 -15.08 3.34 -29.31
C GLY A 161 -16.40 4.09 -29.53
N ASP A 162 -17.03 3.89 -30.70
CA ASP A 162 -18.31 4.50 -31.08
C ASP A 162 -19.44 4.13 -30.09
N ALA A 163 -20.14 5.16 -29.61
CA ALA A 163 -21.51 5.13 -29.09
C ALA A 163 -21.91 4.07 -28.04
N SER A 164 -21.09 3.85 -27.02
CA SER A 164 -21.49 3.76 -25.60
C SER A 164 -20.19 3.73 -24.78
N SER A 165 -20.16 4.35 -23.60
CA SER A 165 -18.96 4.35 -22.74
C SER A 165 -18.76 2.95 -22.14
N ALA A 166 -18.30 2.00 -22.95
CA ALA A 166 -18.06 0.64 -22.52
C ALA A 166 -16.93 0.63 -21.47
N THR A 167 -17.21 0.03 -20.32
CA THR A 167 -16.20 -0.17 -19.28
C THR A 167 -15.27 -1.33 -19.64
N LEU A 168 -14.10 -1.40 -19.00
CA LEU A 168 -13.21 -2.55 -19.15
C LEU A 168 -13.88 -3.87 -18.77
N GLY A 169 -14.73 -3.85 -17.73
CA GLY A 169 -15.53 -5.01 -17.32
C GLY A 169 -16.50 -5.49 -18.41
N GLU A 170 -17.21 -4.58 -19.06
CA GLU A 170 -18.20 -4.93 -20.12
C GLU A 170 -17.56 -5.57 -21.35
N ARG A 171 -16.35 -5.14 -21.74
CA ARG A 171 -15.63 -5.79 -22.84
C ARG A 171 -15.16 -7.20 -22.51
N LEU A 172 -14.73 -7.44 -21.27
CA LEU A 172 -14.26 -8.76 -20.84
C LEU A 172 -15.43 -9.75 -20.71
N SER A 173 -16.61 -9.30 -20.29
CA SER A 173 -17.80 -10.15 -20.12
C SER A 173 -18.44 -10.57 -21.46
N THR A 174 -18.19 -9.85 -22.55
CA THR A 174 -18.69 -10.21 -23.89
C THR A 174 -18.22 -11.61 -24.32
N HIS A 175 -17.07 -12.07 -23.81
CA HIS A 175 -16.52 -13.39 -24.13
C HIS A 175 -17.31 -14.57 -23.53
N GLU A 176 -18.07 -14.35 -22.45
CA GLU A 176 -18.94 -15.35 -21.82
C GLU A 176 -20.33 -15.39 -22.48
N LEU A 177 -20.87 -14.24 -22.90
CA LEU A 177 -22.16 -14.14 -23.58
C LEU A 177 -22.18 -14.94 -24.90
N SER A 178 -21.09 -14.88 -25.67
CA SER A 178 -20.94 -15.68 -26.91
C SER A 178 -21.02 -17.19 -26.68
N LYS A 179 -20.60 -17.69 -25.51
CA LYS A 179 -20.68 -19.13 -25.16
C LYS A 179 -22.10 -19.54 -24.81
N ILE A 180 -22.88 -18.66 -24.19
CA ILE A 180 -24.28 -18.92 -23.83
C ILE A 180 -25.13 -18.98 -25.11
N GLU A 181 -24.94 -18.03 -26.02
CA GLU A 181 -25.61 -18.02 -27.34
C GLU A 181 -25.24 -19.26 -28.16
N SER A 182 -23.95 -19.59 -28.25
CA SER A 182 -23.49 -20.80 -28.95
C SER A 182 -24.09 -22.08 -28.36
N ARG A 183 -24.23 -22.14 -27.04
CA ARG A 183 -24.81 -23.31 -26.35
C ARG A 183 -26.33 -23.39 -26.52
N ALA A 184 -27.03 -22.25 -26.53
CA ALA A 184 -28.45 -22.19 -26.83
C ALA A 184 -28.73 -22.63 -28.27
N ASP A 185 -27.92 -22.16 -29.24
CA ASP A 185 -27.99 -22.59 -30.63
C ASP A 185 -27.70 -24.08 -30.81
N GLU A 186 -26.74 -24.63 -30.07
CA GLU A 186 -26.44 -26.06 -30.09
C GLU A 186 -27.61 -26.90 -29.57
N ILE A 187 -28.26 -26.46 -28.48
CA ILE A 187 -29.46 -27.13 -27.93
C ILE A 187 -30.62 -27.07 -28.92
N LEU A 188 -30.90 -25.89 -29.50
CA LEU A 188 -31.97 -25.71 -30.47
C LEU A 188 -31.73 -26.53 -31.74
N ARG A 189 -30.48 -26.59 -32.21
CA ARG A 189 -30.09 -27.41 -33.37
C ARG A 189 -30.26 -28.89 -33.09
N ARG A 190 -29.93 -29.35 -31.88
CA ARG A 190 -30.13 -30.73 -31.46
C ARG A 190 -31.61 -31.11 -31.38
N GLU A 191 -32.42 -30.27 -30.76
CA GLU A 191 -33.89 -30.48 -30.71
C GLU A 191 -34.53 -30.47 -32.10
N PHE A 192 -34.05 -29.63 -33.02
CA PHE A 192 -34.53 -29.58 -34.39
C PHE A 192 -34.20 -30.87 -35.17
N ILE A 193 -32.97 -31.38 -35.02
CA ILE A 193 -32.54 -32.65 -35.63
C ILE A 193 -33.38 -33.82 -35.08
N ASP A 194 -33.57 -33.88 -33.76
CA ASP A 194 -34.39 -34.93 -33.12
C ASP A 194 -35.86 -34.90 -33.57
N ARG A 195 -36.38 -33.72 -33.95
CA ARG A 195 -37.73 -33.55 -34.51
C ARG A 195 -37.83 -33.96 -35.97
N LEU A 196 -36.76 -33.81 -36.76
CA LEU A 196 -36.74 -34.14 -38.19
C LEU A 196 -36.56 -35.63 -38.48
N PHE A 197 -35.90 -36.37 -37.58
CA PHE A 197 -35.64 -37.80 -37.72
C PHE A 197 -36.60 -38.68 -36.90
N ARG A 198 -37.81 -38.17 -36.62
CA ARG A 198 -38.95 -38.96 -36.13
C ARG A 198 -39.96 -39.22 -37.23
#